data_AF-A0A1H7ZUF1-F1
#
_entry.id   AF-A0A1H7ZUF1-F1
#
_cell.length_a   1.000
_cell.length_b   1.000
_cell.length_c   1.000
_cell.angle_alpha   90.00
_cell.angle_beta   90.00
_cell.angle_gamma   90.00
#
_symmetry.space_group_name_H-M   'P 1'
#
loop_
_entity.id
_entity.type
_entity.pdbx_description
1 polymer ?
#
loop_
_entity_poly.entity_id
_entity_poly.type
_entity_poly.pdbx_seq_one_letter_code
_entity_poly.pdbx_strand_id
1 'polypeptide(L)'
;MLLLLLLLSCMGKAQQITVTNDSRFPIQIEYDNKKADVGINQKKTIAAKDELKHISLFYNNDKKTKRNIYLFLSPQQSLGIHLKQDSVTFTGDKSALHDYVNHRLYSDLILKISEYQKYYQNNDAKGFIRTSEMYLGDALKKAERLNHSPSGREDIHYKEIERLAKDQWFFTVFMSFGRSKMDNTEKELMLYYFEKYFKKDIATFSCNSWVDYDILRRYSLHRKLLNLQLPKYEIVEHTDEDEINQYLPAKCQEYYFRGSYDFWIYKKDTVRAEKYRKILTEKFHAAL
;
A
#
# COMPACT_ATOMS: atom_id res chain seq x y z
N MET A 1 48.85 -0.49 -15.41
CA MET A 1 48.49 -1.17 -14.14
C MET A 1 47.75 -0.25 -13.16
N LEU A 2 48.13 1.04 -13.02
CA LEU A 2 47.39 2.02 -12.19
C LEU A 2 45.94 2.26 -12.65
N LEU A 3 45.67 2.24 -13.96
CA LEU A 3 44.30 2.42 -14.50
C LEU A 3 43.36 1.24 -14.17
N LEU A 4 43.89 0.02 -13.98
CA LEU A 4 43.10 -1.17 -13.62
C LEU A 4 42.71 -1.15 -12.13
N LEU A 5 43.57 -0.60 -11.27
CA LEU A 5 43.30 -0.41 -9.83
C LEU A 5 42.29 0.71 -9.55
N LEU A 6 42.23 1.74 -10.40
CA LEU A 6 41.20 2.79 -10.36
C LEU A 6 39.84 2.33 -10.89
N LEU A 7 39.80 1.31 -11.76
CA LEU A 7 38.54 0.67 -12.21
C LEU A 7 38.00 -0.34 -11.18
N LEU A 8 38.88 -0.94 -10.36
CA LEU A 8 38.49 -1.87 -9.29
C LEU A 8 38.00 -1.19 -8.00
N SER A 9 38.24 0.12 -7.81
CA SER A 9 37.64 0.89 -6.71
C SER A 9 36.22 1.40 -7.02
N CYS A 10 35.70 1.11 -8.22
CA CYS A 10 34.27 1.20 -8.54
C CYS A 10 33.49 -0.05 -8.09
N MET A 11 33.96 -0.76 -7.06
CA MET A 11 33.13 -1.73 -6.35
C MET A 11 31.96 -0.99 -5.73
N GLY A 12 30.79 -1.17 -6.35
CA GLY A 12 29.55 -0.47 -6.05
C GLY A 12 29.31 -0.36 -4.55
N LYS A 13 29.24 0.88 -4.06
CA LYS A 13 28.80 1.16 -2.70
C LYS A 13 27.40 0.56 -2.54
N ALA A 14 27.32 -0.43 -1.65
CA ALA A 14 26.11 -1.16 -1.31
C ALA A 14 25.29 -0.37 -0.29
N GLN A 15 23.96 -0.50 -0.37
CA GLN A 15 23.05 0.16 0.56
C GLN A 15 23.27 -0.43 1.95
N GLN A 16 23.42 0.42 2.97
CA GLN A 16 23.74 -0.03 4.32
C GLN A 16 22.57 0.20 5.27
N ILE A 17 21.99 -0.89 5.77
CA ILE A 17 20.92 -0.84 6.79
C ILE A 17 21.46 -1.41 8.08
N THR A 18 21.59 -0.59 9.11
CA THR A 18 21.98 -1.04 10.45
C THR A 18 20.76 -1.09 11.34
N VAL A 19 20.43 -2.27 11.84
CA VAL A 19 19.35 -2.46 12.82
C VAL A 19 19.96 -2.69 14.19
N THR A 20 19.61 -1.83 15.15
CA THR A 20 19.96 -1.97 16.57
C THR A 20 18.73 -2.41 17.34
N ASN A 21 18.84 -3.51 18.08
CA ASN A 21 17.76 -4.06 18.89
C ASN A 21 17.96 -3.73 20.38
N ASP A 22 17.38 -2.62 20.83
CA ASP A 22 17.33 -2.23 22.25
C ASP A 22 16.04 -2.72 22.94
N SER A 23 15.30 -3.63 22.31
CA SER A 23 14.10 -4.23 22.91
C SER A 23 14.45 -5.37 23.87
N ARG A 24 13.48 -5.80 24.68
CA ARG A 24 13.69 -6.86 25.68
C ARG A 24 13.70 -8.28 25.10
N PHE A 25 13.59 -8.43 23.79
CA PHE A 25 13.49 -9.73 23.12
C PHE A 25 14.29 -9.72 21.82
N PRO A 26 14.79 -10.89 21.39
CA PRO A 26 15.45 -11.00 20.10
C PRO A 26 14.45 -10.80 18.96
N ILE A 27 14.96 -10.35 17.83
CA ILE A 27 14.20 -10.13 16.60
C ILE A 27 14.83 -10.89 15.45
N GLN A 28 14.02 -11.17 14.43
CA GLN A 28 14.46 -11.65 13.14
C GLN A 28 14.14 -10.60 12.07
N ILE A 29 15.13 -10.27 11.26
CA ILE A 29 15.00 -9.37 10.12
C ILE A 29 14.90 -10.22 8.86
N GLU A 30 13.85 -10.04 8.07
CA GLU A 30 13.73 -10.62 6.73
C GLU A 30 13.89 -9.53 5.65
N TYR A 31 14.71 -9.83 4.66
CA TYR A 31 15.01 -8.96 3.50
C TYR A 31 15.51 -9.82 2.34
N ASP A 32 15.08 -9.58 1.10
CA ASP A 32 15.51 -10.33 -0.11
C ASP A 32 15.59 -11.86 0.06
N ASN A 33 14.56 -12.48 0.65
CA ASN A 33 14.52 -13.93 0.96
C ASN A 33 15.63 -14.43 1.91
N LYS A 34 16.35 -13.51 2.57
CA LYS A 34 17.33 -13.78 3.62
C LYS A 34 16.74 -13.46 4.97
N LYS A 35 17.29 -14.09 6.00
CA LYS A 35 16.95 -13.84 7.40
C LYS A 35 18.21 -13.53 8.20
N ALA A 36 18.10 -12.65 9.18
CA ALA A 36 19.16 -12.37 10.13
C ALA A 36 18.58 -12.18 11.53
N ASP A 37 19.08 -12.94 12.49
CA ASP A 37 18.69 -12.79 13.89
C ASP A 37 19.52 -11.69 14.56
N VAL A 38 18.88 -10.91 15.42
CA VAL A 38 19.52 -9.86 16.22
C VAL A 38 19.10 -10.05 17.68
N GLY A 39 20.06 -10.40 18.52
CA GLY A 39 19.86 -10.56 19.96
C GLY A 39 19.52 -9.25 20.65
N ILE A 40 19.21 -9.35 21.94
CA ILE A 40 18.95 -8.20 22.82
C ILE A 40 20.22 -7.34 22.93
N ASN A 41 20.09 -6.03 22.80
CA ASN A 41 21.16 -5.04 22.79
C ASN A 41 22.25 -5.31 21.74
N GLN A 42 21.89 -6.02 20.65
CA GLN A 42 22.79 -6.29 19.54
C GLN A 42 22.44 -5.41 18.34
N LYS A 43 23.43 -5.25 17.46
CA LYS A 43 23.27 -4.57 16.18
C LYS A 43 23.62 -5.51 15.03
N LYS A 44 22.93 -5.35 13.91
CA LYS A 44 23.24 -6.04 12.66
C LYS A 44 23.26 -5.05 11.51
N THR A 45 24.34 -5.07 10.72
CA THR A 45 24.42 -4.33 9.47
C THR A 45 24.16 -5.26 8.31
N ILE A 46 23.24 -4.85 7.44
CA ILE A 46 22.91 -5.46 6.16
C ILE A 46 23.54 -4.59 5.08
N ALA A 47 24.37 -5.21 4.23
CA ALA A 47 24.90 -4.59 3.02
C ALA A 47 24.18 -5.20 1.82
N ALA A 48 23.20 -4.48 1.29
CA ALA A 48 22.41 -4.95 0.16
C ALA A 48 23.09 -4.53 -1.16
N LYS A 49 23.23 -5.51 -2.07
CA LYS A 49 23.82 -5.26 -3.39
C LYS A 49 22.90 -4.41 -4.26
N ASP A 50 21.59 -4.59 -4.08
CA ASP A 50 20.52 -3.88 -4.76
C ASP A 50 19.76 -2.98 -3.77
N GLU A 51 18.93 -2.08 -4.28
CA GLU A 51 18.07 -1.22 -3.44
C GLU A 51 17.01 -2.07 -2.73
N LEU A 52 17.12 -2.22 -1.41
CA LEU A 52 16.04 -2.77 -0.61
C LEU A 52 14.89 -1.77 -0.56
N LYS A 53 13.69 -2.24 -0.89
CA LYS A 53 12.45 -1.46 -0.79
C LYS A 53 11.82 -1.51 0.59
N HIS A 54 12.04 -2.61 1.31
CA HIS A 54 11.53 -2.79 2.67
C HIS A 54 12.33 -3.85 3.42
N ILE A 55 12.20 -3.85 4.74
CA ILE A 55 12.56 -4.98 5.60
C ILE A 55 11.35 -5.37 6.46
N SER A 56 11.25 -6.65 6.80
CA SER A 56 10.26 -7.14 7.75
C SER A 56 10.95 -7.49 9.07
N LEU A 57 10.37 -7.05 10.18
CA LEU A 57 10.85 -7.36 11.53
C LEU A 57 9.84 -8.29 12.20
N PHE A 58 10.34 -9.42 12.70
CA PHE A 58 9.58 -10.40 13.47
C PHE A 58 10.09 -10.43 14.90
N TYR A 59 9.18 -10.27 15.84
CA TYR A 59 9.50 -10.29 17.26
C TYR A 59 9.40 -11.73 17.77
N ASN A 60 10.48 -12.29 18.31
CA ASN A 60 10.54 -13.73 18.62
C ASN A 60 9.64 -14.16 19.79
N ASN A 61 9.15 -13.21 20.61
CA ASN A 61 8.17 -13.51 21.67
C ASN A 61 6.78 -13.83 21.11
N ASP A 62 6.46 -13.37 19.91
CA ASP A 62 5.23 -13.62 19.20
C ASP A 62 5.49 -13.53 17.69
N LYS A 63 5.72 -14.67 17.05
CA LYS A 63 5.95 -14.79 15.59
C LYS A 63 4.81 -14.19 14.74
N LYS A 64 3.68 -13.77 15.35
CA LYS A 64 2.57 -13.09 14.68
C LYS A 64 2.78 -11.58 14.56
N THR A 65 3.61 -10.97 15.39
CA THR A 65 3.86 -9.52 15.33
C THR A 65 4.93 -9.24 14.28
N LYS A 66 4.48 -8.91 13.07
CA LYS A 66 5.30 -8.48 11.93
C LYS A 66 5.23 -6.97 11.77
N ARG A 67 6.37 -6.28 11.76
CA ARG A 67 6.47 -4.86 11.41
C ARG A 67 7.24 -4.70 10.10
N ASN A 68 6.59 -4.13 9.08
CA ASN A 68 7.24 -3.77 7.83
C ASN A 68 7.80 -2.35 7.93
N ILE A 69 9.05 -2.16 7.53
CA ILE A 69 9.68 -0.84 7.39
C ILE A 69 9.96 -0.61 5.92
N TYR A 70 9.35 0.42 5.35
CA TYR A 70 9.64 0.87 3.99
C TYR A 70 10.93 1.67 3.94
N LEU A 71 11.72 1.45 2.89
CA LEU A 71 13.03 2.05 2.67
C LEU A 71 13.01 2.89 1.40
N PHE A 72 13.55 4.10 1.48
CA PHE A 72 13.56 5.10 0.41
C PHE A 72 14.96 5.66 0.20
N LEU A 73 15.92 4.76 -0.02
CA LEU A 73 17.34 5.03 -0.03
C LEU A 73 17.94 4.62 -1.36
N SER A 74 18.75 5.50 -1.94
CA SER A 74 19.59 5.17 -3.10
C SER A 74 20.72 4.20 -2.69
N PRO A 75 21.42 3.54 -3.64
CA PRO A 75 22.29 2.41 -3.32
C PRO A 75 23.50 2.80 -2.45
N GLN A 76 23.90 4.07 -2.43
CA GLN A 76 25.04 4.54 -1.66
C GLN A 76 24.67 5.10 -0.29
N GLN A 77 23.37 5.13 0.03
CA GLN A 77 22.87 5.71 1.28
C GLN A 77 22.82 4.67 2.40
N SER A 78 22.79 5.18 3.62
CA SER A 78 22.79 4.40 4.84
C SER A 78 21.68 4.81 5.80
N LEU A 79 21.06 3.84 6.46
CA LEU A 79 20.01 4.06 7.44
C LEU A 79 20.23 3.21 8.69
N GLY A 80 20.23 3.87 9.84
CA GLY A 80 20.15 3.24 11.14
C GLY A 80 18.69 3.14 11.59
N ILE A 81 18.28 1.95 12.02
CA ILE A 81 16.95 1.62 12.55
C ILE A 81 17.15 1.15 13.99
N HIS A 82 16.69 1.94 14.95
CA HIS A 82 16.82 1.63 16.37
C HIS A 82 15.47 1.19 16.92
N LEU A 83 15.41 -0.05 17.37
CA LEU A 83 14.19 -0.69 17.85
C LEU A 83 14.18 -0.67 19.37
N LYS A 84 13.20 0.02 19.93
CA LYS A 84 12.84 -0.06 21.35
C LYS A 84 11.54 -0.84 21.50
N GLN A 85 11.17 -1.16 22.73
CA GLN A 85 10.01 -2.00 23.02
C GLN A 85 8.73 -1.53 22.30
N ASP A 86 8.46 -0.23 22.28
CA ASP A 86 7.21 0.32 21.71
C ASP A 86 7.44 1.30 20.54
N SER A 87 8.69 1.54 20.14
CA SER A 87 9.02 2.57 19.14
C SER A 87 10.16 2.15 18.23
N VAL A 88 10.12 2.63 16.99
CA VAL A 88 11.27 2.62 16.08
C VAL A 88 11.75 4.05 15.91
N THR A 89 13.06 4.25 15.80
CA THR A 89 13.62 5.56 15.43
C THR A 89 14.66 5.38 14.34
N PHE A 90 14.86 6.43 13.53
CA PHE A 90 15.70 6.39 12.35
C PHE A 90 16.86 7.38 12.46
N THR A 91 18.03 6.99 11.98
CA THR A 91 19.23 7.84 11.90
C THR A 91 19.92 7.65 10.55
N GLY A 92 20.77 8.58 10.13
CA GLY A 92 21.44 8.52 8.82
C GLY A 92 20.62 9.20 7.72
N ASP A 93 20.80 8.74 6.48
CA ASP A 93 20.22 9.34 5.28
C ASP A 93 18.69 9.29 5.31
N LYS A 94 18.07 10.44 5.00
CA LYS A 94 16.62 10.59 4.93
C LYS A 94 15.88 10.07 6.19
N SER A 95 16.52 10.12 7.36
CA SER A 95 15.94 9.61 8.62
C SER A 95 14.57 10.24 8.93
N ALA A 96 14.43 11.55 8.73
CA ALA A 96 13.17 12.26 8.93
C ALA A 96 12.07 11.81 7.94
N LEU A 97 12.42 11.44 6.71
CA LEU A 97 11.48 10.86 5.74
C LEU A 97 11.01 9.48 6.20
N HIS A 98 11.93 8.64 6.66
CA HIS A 98 11.60 7.30 7.15
C HIS A 98 10.73 7.35 8.41
N ASP A 99 10.99 8.28 9.33
CA ASP A 99 10.10 8.54 10.47
C ASP A 99 8.70 8.95 9.99
N TYR A 100 8.65 9.89 9.02
CA TYR A 100 7.40 10.37 8.49
C TYR A 100 6.56 9.25 7.84
N VAL A 101 7.13 8.51 6.90
CA VAL A 101 6.41 7.47 6.15
C VAL A 101 6.01 6.30 7.04
N ASN A 102 6.88 5.85 7.93
CA ASN A 102 6.63 4.65 8.73
C ASN A 102 5.79 4.91 9.99
N HIS A 103 5.69 6.15 10.50
CA HIS A 103 4.95 6.45 11.73
C HIS A 103 3.83 7.47 11.58
N ARG A 104 3.99 8.48 10.72
CA ARG A 104 3.10 9.66 10.74
C ARG A 104 2.16 9.74 9.54
N LEU A 105 2.57 9.22 8.38
CA LEU A 105 1.75 9.25 7.16
C LEU A 105 0.37 8.62 7.38
N TYR A 106 0.32 7.50 8.12
CA TYR A 106 -0.93 6.86 8.52
C TYR A 106 -1.84 7.79 9.32
N SER A 107 -1.31 8.54 10.28
CA SER A 107 -2.11 9.50 11.05
C SER A 107 -2.56 10.69 10.21
N ASP A 108 -1.71 11.17 9.31
CA ASP A 108 -2.00 12.32 8.45
C ASP A 108 -3.11 11.98 7.42
N LEU A 109 -3.25 10.70 7.03
CA LEU A 109 -4.21 10.26 6.02
C LEU A 109 -5.34 9.37 6.55
N ILE A 110 -5.03 8.24 7.19
CA ILE A 110 -6.02 7.21 7.59
C ILE A 110 -6.87 7.65 8.78
N LEU A 111 -6.27 8.31 9.78
CA LEU A 111 -7.03 8.75 10.97
C LEU A 111 -8.04 9.88 10.68
N LYS A 112 -8.15 10.31 9.41
CA LYS A 112 -9.11 11.32 8.94
C LYS A 112 -10.50 10.77 8.60
N ILE A 113 -10.71 9.44 8.66
CA ILE A 113 -12.02 8.81 8.37
C ILE A 113 -13.16 9.50 9.13
N SER A 114 -13.00 9.70 10.44
CA SER A 114 -14.07 10.29 11.27
C SER A 114 -14.44 11.72 10.85
N GLU A 115 -13.49 12.47 10.29
CA GLU A 115 -13.72 13.82 9.81
C GLU A 115 -14.46 13.81 8.47
N TYR A 116 -14.03 12.95 7.54
CA TYR A 116 -14.70 12.74 6.27
C TYR A 116 -16.15 12.26 6.45
N GLN A 117 -16.37 11.36 7.40
CA GLN A 117 -17.71 10.87 7.76
C GLN A 117 -18.62 12.00 8.24
N LYS A 118 -18.11 13.01 8.96
CA LYS A 118 -18.92 14.18 9.38
C LYS A 118 -19.41 14.98 8.18
N TYR A 119 -18.54 15.24 7.21
CA TYR A 119 -18.96 15.92 5.97
C TYR A 119 -20.01 15.11 5.21
N TYR A 120 -19.80 13.80 5.07
CA TYR A 120 -20.76 12.92 4.41
C TYR A 120 -22.12 12.88 5.11
N GLN A 121 -22.15 12.74 6.44
CA GLN A 121 -23.37 12.74 7.25
C GLN A 121 -24.14 14.06 7.16
N ASN A 122 -23.43 15.17 6.98
CA ASN A 122 -24.03 16.51 6.82
C ASN A 122 -24.39 16.84 5.36
N ASN A 123 -24.28 15.88 4.43
CA ASN A 123 -24.49 16.09 2.98
C ASN A 123 -23.60 17.19 2.37
N ASP A 124 -22.38 17.35 2.91
CA ASP A 124 -21.42 18.35 2.44
C ASP A 124 -20.33 17.71 1.57
N ALA A 125 -20.67 17.40 0.32
CA ALA A 125 -19.73 16.82 -0.64
C ALA A 125 -18.54 17.75 -0.91
N LYS A 126 -18.76 19.07 -0.98
CA LYS A 126 -17.71 20.05 -1.26
C LYS A 126 -16.71 20.16 -0.11
N GLY A 127 -17.20 20.18 1.13
CA GLY A 127 -16.37 20.16 2.34
C GLY A 127 -15.55 18.88 2.43
N PHE A 128 -16.16 17.73 2.12
CA PHE A 128 -15.47 16.45 2.02
C PHE A 128 -14.32 16.53 1.00
N ILE A 129 -14.62 16.89 -0.25
CA ILE A 129 -13.64 16.94 -1.35
C ILE A 129 -12.49 17.86 -0.98
N ARG A 130 -12.78 19.12 -0.61
CA ARG A 130 -11.75 20.11 -0.28
C ARG A 130 -10.83 19.62 0.84
N THR A 131 -11.40 19.07 1.90
CA THR A 131 -10.64 18.59 3.06
C THR A 131 -9.77 17.39 2.68
N SER A 132 -10.33 16.43 1.94
CA SER A 132 -9.60 15.24 1.51
C SER A 132 -8.40 15.57 0.63
N GLU A 133 -8.57 16.52 -0.31
CA GLU A 133 -7.55 16.96 -1.24
C GLU A 133 -6.45 17.75 -0.54
N MET A 134 -6.83 18.59 0.43
CA MET A 134 -5.90 19.31 1.27
C MET A 134 -4.99 18.36 2.04
N TYR A 135 -5.55 17.32 2.69
CA TYR A 135 -4.76 16.35 3.44
C TYR A 135 -3.80 15.54 2.56
N LEU A 136 -4.23 15.10 1.38
CA LEU A 136 -3.32 14.46 0.43
C LEU A 136 -2.22 15.44 0.00
N GLY A 137 -2.58 16.67 -0.37
CA GLY A 137 -1.63 17.70 -0.81
C GLY A 137 -0.58 18.02 0.26
N ASP A 138 -0.98 18.17 1.51
CA ASP A 138 -0.08 18.42 2.64
C ASP A 138 0.86 17.24 2.89
N ALA A 139 0.34 16.01 2.85
CA ALA A 139 1.14 14.80 3.00
C ALA A 139 2.21 14.68 1.90
N LEU A 140 1.82 14.90 0.65
CA LEU A 140 2.73 14.84 -0.50
C LEU A 140 3.78 15.96 -0.45
N LYS A 141 3.38 17.20 -0.13
CA LYS A 141 4.32 18.32 0.03
C LYS A 141 5.33 18.06 1.15
N LYS A 142 4.89 17.46 2.26
CA LYS A 142 5.76 17.07 3.37
C LYS A 142 6.72 15.96 2.97
N ALA A 143 6.25 14.94 2.25
CA ALA A 143 7.09 13.87 1.71
C ALA A 143 8.14 14.42 0.72
N GLU A 144 7.75 15.28 -0.22
CA GLU A 144 8.64 15.94 -1.18
C GLU A 144 9.78 16.68 -0.48
N ARG A 145 9.43 17.51 0.51
CA ARG A 145 10.40 18.27 1.31
C ARG A 145 11.37 17.34 2.07
N LEU A 146 10.87 16.25 2.65
CA LEU A 146 11.68 15.32 3.43
C LEU A 146 12.53 14.39 2.56
N ASN A 147 12.10 14.09 1.32
CA ASN A 147 12.88 13.32 0.36
C ASN A 147 14.11 14.09 -0.13
N HIS A 148 13.97 15.42 -0.29
CA HIS A 148 15.05 16.35 -0.62
C HIS A 148 15.90 15.89 -1.83
N SER A 149 15.26 15.27 -2.82
CA SER A 149 15.92 14.84 -4.05
C SER A 149 16.02 16.01 -5.04
N PRO A 150 17.15 16.19 -5.75
CA PRO A 150 17.28 17.18 -6.81
C PRO A 150 16.25 17.00 -7.93
N SER A 151 15.78 15.77 -8.15
CA SER A 151 14.74 15.45 -9.13
C SER A 151 13.32 15.78 -8.65
N GLY A 152 13.16 16.28 -7.43
CA GLY A 152 11.86 16.66 -6.86
C GLY A 152 10.85 15.51 -6.95
N ARG A 153 9.72 15.75 -7.62
CA ARG A 153 8.65 14.77 -7.80
C ARG A 153 8.93 13.69 -8.85
N GLU A 154 9.94 13.90 -9.69
CA GLU A 154 10.37 12.89 -10.66
C GLU A 154 11.29 11.83 -10.04
N ASP A 155 11.72 12.04 -8.79
CA ASP A 155 12.47 11.07 -8.01
C ASP A 155 11.69 9.75 -7.83
N ILE A 156 12.36 8.62 -8.07
CA ILE A 156 11.73 7.30 -8.02
C ILE A 156 11.19 6.98 -6.62
N HIS A 157 11.92 7.33 -5.56
CA HIS A 157 11.46 7.09 -4.20
C HIS A 157 10.29 8.00 -3.84
N TYR A 158 10.28 9.26 -4.31
CA TYR A 158 9.11 10.11 -4.17
C TYR A 158 7.89 9.51 -4.85
N LYS A 159 8.00 8.97 -6.08
CA LYS A 159 6.88 8.32 -6.77
C LYS A 159 6.37 7.10 -6.01
N GLU A 160 7.25 6.33 -5.38
CA GLU A 160 6.85 5.21 -4.52
C GLU A 160 6.09 5.69 -3.27
N ILE A 161 6.55 6.77 -2.63
CA ILE A 161 5.85 7.39 -1.49
C ILE A 161 4.51 7.99 -1.91
N GLU A 162 4.45 8.64 -3.08
CA GLU A 162 3.23 9.21 -3.62
C GLU A 162 2.18 8.11 -3.82
N ARG A 163 2.58 6.97 -4.38
CA ARG A 163 1.70 5.80 -4.54
C ARG A 163 1.19 5.31 -3.18
N LEU A 164 2.07 5.12 -2.20
CA LEU A 164 1.68 4.69 -0.84
C LEU A 164 0.71 5.68 -0.17
N ALA A 165 0.95 6.98 -0.33
CA ALA A 165 0.08 8.03 0.20
C ALA A 165 -1.30 8.02 -0.49
N LYS A 166 -1.33 7.89 -1.82
CA LYS A 166 -2.58 7.77 -2.58
C LYS A 166 -3.37 6.53 -2.19
N ASP A 167 -2.72 5.37 -2.03
CA ASP A 167 -3.37 4.13 -1.62
C ASP A 167 -4.05 4.29 -0.25
N GLN A 168 -3.35 4.86 0.74
CA GLN A 168 -3.90 5.15 2.07
C GLN A 168 -5.02 6.19 2.02
N TRP A 169 -4.82 7.25 1.24
CA TRP A 169 -5.81 8.31 1.09
C TRP A 169 -7.09 7.81 0.43
N PHE A 170 -7.00 7.03 -0.66
CA PHE A 170 -8.16 6.43 -1.31
C PHE A 170 -8.90 5.49 -0.38
N PHE A 171 -8.19 4.63 0.36
CA PHE A 171 -8.81 3.82 1.41
C PHE A 171 -9.62 4.70 2.36
N THR A 172 -9.03 5.78 2.87
CA THR A 172 -9.69 6.71 3.78
C THR A 172 -10.94 7.33 3.16
N VAL A 173 -10.83 7.84 1.94
CA VAL A 173 -11.92 8.47 1.19
C VAL A 173 -13.08 7.49 1.02
N PHE A 174 -12.83 6.31 0.44
CA PHE A 174 -13.89 5.36 0.11
C PHE A 174 -14.44 4.63 1.34
N MET A 175 -13.67 4.48 2.43
CA MET A 175 -14.20 3.97 3.70
C MET A 175 -15.09 4.98 4.43
N SER A 176 -15.04 6.26 4.06
CA SER A 176 -15.76 7.32 4.77
C SER A 176 -17.17 7.58 4.26
N PHE A 177 -17.55 6.98 3.15
CA PHE A 177 -18.91 7.06 2.62
C PHE A 177 -19.32 5.72 1.99
N GLY A 178 -20.62 5.49 1.91
CA GLY A 178 -21.18 4.27 1.36
C GLY A 178 -22.41 3.84 2.13
N ARG A 179 -23.55 3.79 1.45
CA ARG A 179 -24.82 3.28 1.99
C ARG A 179 -25.36 2.18 1.08
N SER A 180 -26.32 1.40 1.58
CA SER A 180 -27.01 0.39 0.77
C SER A 180 -27.73 0.96 -0.45
N LYS A 181 -28.09 2.25 -0.40
CA LYS A 181 -28.58 3.03 -1.55
C LYS A 181 -27.76 4.32 -1.67
N MET A 182 -27.22 4.54 -2.86
CA MET A 182 -26.45 5.74 -3.19
C MET A 182 -27.34 6.99 -3.12
N ASP A 183 -26.94 7.96 -2.30
CA ASP A 183 -27.55 9.28 -2.25
C ASP A 183 -26.82 10.29 -3.16
N ASN A 184 -27.35 11.51 -3.27
CA ASN A 184 -26.78 12.56 -4.11
C ASN A 184 -25.35 12.93 -3.69
N THR A 185 -25.09 12.93 -2.37
CA THR A 185 -23.76 13.23 -1.81
C THR A 185 -22.76 12.17 -2.26
N GLU A 186 -23.08 10.88 -2.10
CA GLU A 186 -22.23 9.78 -2.56
C GLU A 186 -22.01 9.82 -4.08
N LYS A 187 -23.06 10.13 -4.85
CA LYS A 187 -22.95 10.30 -6.30
C LYS A 187 -21.96 11.41 -6.68
N GLU A 188 -22.04 12.57 -6.04
CA GLU A 188 -21.13 13.70 -6.30
C GLU A 188 -19.67 13.33 -5.97
N LEU A 189 -19.44 12.70 -4.82
CA LEU A 189 -18.12 12.23 -4.41
C LEU A 189 -17.54 11.23 -5.40
N MET A 190 -18.31 10.18 -5.74
CA MET A 190 -17.86 9.16 -6.69
C MET A 190 -17.55 9.74 -8.07
N LEU A 191 -18.40 10.64 -8.59
CA LEU A 191 -18.13 11.28 -9.88
C LEU A 191 -16.86 12.14 -9.84
N TYR A 192 -16.67 12.92 -8.78
CA TYR A 192 -15.47 13.75 -8.63
C TYR A 192 -14.18 12.92 -8.65
N TYR A 193 -14.09 11.87 -7.82
CA TYR A 193 -12.89 11.04 -7.77
C TYR A 193 -12.70 10.22 -9.05
N PHE A 194 -13.79 9.75 -9.67
CA PHE A 194 -13.72 9.07 -10.96
C PHE A 194 -13.09 9.97 -12.02
N GLU A 195 -13.66 11.17 -12.22
CA GLU A 195 -13.21 12.11 -13.23
C GLU A 195 -11.75 12.54 -13.02
N LYS A 196 -11.37 12.79 -11.77
CA LYS A 196 -10.03 13.31 -11.45
C LYS A 196 -8.93 12.25 -11.45
N TYR A 197 -9.22 11.02 -11.00
CA TYR A 197 -8.17 10.02 -10.72
C TYR A 197 -8.26 8.74 -11.51
N PHE A 198 -9.44 8.33 -11.95
CA PHE A 198 -9.63 7.00 -12.53
C PHE A 198 -9.93 7.06 -14.03
N LYS A 199 -10.65 8.08 -14.49
CA LYS A 199 -11.18 8.16 -15.87
C LYS A 199 -10.12 8.01 -16.94
N LYS A 200 -8.97 8.67 -16.78
CA LYS A 200 -7.89 8.64 -17.78
C LYS A 200 -7.30 7.25 -17.95
N ASP A 201 -7.17 6.52 -16.85
CA ASP A 201 -6.42 5.27 -16.80
C ASP A 201 -7.34 4.04 -16.68
N ILE A 202 -8.67 4.23 -16.73
CA ILE A 202 -9.68 3.18 -16.47
C ILE A 202 -9.54 1.98 -17.41
N ALA A 203 -9.14 2.20 -18.66
CA ALA A 203 -8.95 1.15 -19.65
C ALA A 203 -7.79 0.20 -19.28
N THR A 204 -6.76 0.73 -18.65
CA THR A 204 -5.54 0.01 -18.24
C THR A 204 -5.49 -0.24 -16.73
N PHE A 205 -6.57 0.09 -16.01
CA PHE A 205 -6.63 -0.07 -14.57
C PHE A 205 -6.54 -1.56 -14.20
N SER A 206 -5.78 -1.88 -13.16
CA SER A 206 -5.62 -3.24 -12.65
C SER A 206 -5.52 -3.18 -11.14
N CYS A 207 -6.15 -4.13 -10.45
CA CYS A 207 -6.11 -4.19 -9.00
C CYS A 207 -4.77 -4.75 -8.52
N ASN A 208 -4.08 -4.01 -7.66
CA ASN A 208 -2.88 -4.46 -6.96
C ASN A 208 -3.11 -4.59 -5.44
N SER A 209 -4.28 -4.17 -4.99
CA SER A 209 -4.71 -4.23 -3.60
C SER A 209 -6.21 -4.51 -3.51
N TRP A 210 -6.67 -4.89 -2.32
CA TRP A 210 -8.09 -4.98 -2.03
C TRP A 210 -8.81 -3.63 -2.18
N VAL A 211 -8.11 -2.52 -1.93
CA VAL A 211 -8.64 -1.15 -2.06
C VAL A 211 -8.95 -0.85 -3.53
N ASP A 212 -8.06 -1.19 -4.44
CA ASP A 212 -8.30 -1.01 -5.89
C ASP A 212 -9.52 -1.80 -6.35
N TYR A 213 -9.64 -3.04 -5.86
CA TYR A 213 -10.79 -3.90 -6.14
C TYR A 213 -12.08 -3.31 -5.61
N ASP A 214 -12.13 -2.88 -4.34
CA ASP A 214 -13.33 -2.30 -3.76
C ASP A 214 -13.79 -1.04 -4.53
N ILE A 215 -12.85 -0.15 -4.86
CA ILE A 215 -13.14 1.07 -5.62
C ILE A 215 -13.72 0.72 -7.00
N LEU A 216 -13.06 -0.16 -7.76
CA LEU A 216 -13.53 -0.51 -9.10
C LEU A 216 -14.88 -1.25 -9.03
N ARG A 217 -15.05 -2.16 -8.06
CA ARG A 217 -16.32 -2.85 -7.83
C ARG A 217 -17.45 -1.87 -7.53
N ARG A 218 -17.22 -0.83 -6.73
CA ARG A 218 -18.23 0.20 -6.44
C ARG A 218 -18.62 0.99 -7.68
N TYR A 219 -17.66 1.37 -8.53
CA TYR A 219 -17.99 2.00 -9.81
C TYR A 219 -18.77 1.07 -10.73
N SER A 220 -18.40 -0.20 -10.81
CA SER A 220 -19.11 -1.20 -11.62
C SER A 220 -20.54 -1.43 -11.14
N LEU A 221 -20.75 -1.57 -9.83
CA LEU A 221 -22.06 -1.72 -9.21
C LEU A 221 -22.99 -0.52 -9.50
N HIS A 222 -22.44 0.69 -9.47
CA HIS A 222 -23.23 1.92 -9.63
C HIS A 222 -23.12 2.57 -11.00
N ARG A 223 -22.51 1.88 -11.98
CA ARG A 223 -22.20 2.40 -13.32
C ARG A 223 -23.38 3.09 -13.99
N LYS A 224 -24.57 2.47 -13.94
CA LYS A 224 -25.80 2.99 -14.54
C LYS A 224 -26.24 4.32 -13.90
N LEU A 225 -26.19 4.43 -12.57
CA LEU A 225 -26.58 5.63 -11.82
C LEU A 225 -25.61 6.79 -12.00
N LEU A 226 -24.32 6.45 -12.14
CA LEU A 226 -23.23 7.39 -12.37
C LEU A 226 -23.05 7.74 -13.86
N ASN A 227 -23.79 7.08 -14.76
CA ASN A 227 -23.65 7.22 -16.21
C ASN A 227 -22.21 7.02 -16.72
N LEU A 228 -21.50 6.02 -16.18
CA LEU A 228 -20.11 5.76 -16.51
C LEU A 228 -19.98 4.79 -17.69
N GLN A 229 -19.00 5.05 -18.55
CA GLN A 229 -18.54 4.09 -19.55
C GLN A 229 -17.32 3.37 -18.98
N LEU A 230 -17.53 2.12 -18.55
CA LEU A 230 -16.46 1.25 -18.07
C LEU A 230 -16.09 0.22 -19.15
N PRO A 231 -14.79 -0.09 -19.30
CA PRO A 231 -14.34 -1.15 -20.19
C PRO A 231 -14.93 -2.50 -19.75
N LYS A 232 -15.24 -3.35 -20.74
CA LYS A 232 -15.66 -4.72 -20.48
C LYS A 232 -14.47 -5.66 -20.60
N TYR A 233 -14.42 -6.64 -19.70
CA TYR A 233 -13.41 -7.69 -19.66
C TYR A 233 -14.08 -9.05 -19.78
N GLU A 234 -13.29 -10.04 -20.18
CA GLU A 234 -13.70 -11.44 -20.18
C GLU A 234 -13.96 -11.92 -18.75
N ILE A 235 -15.01 -12.71 -18.56
CA ILE A 235 -15.34 -13.34 -17.29
C ILE A 235 -14.50 -14.61 -17.18
N VAL A 236 -13.60 -14.66 -16.19
CA VAL A 236 -12.70 -15.81 -16.00
C VAL A 236 -13.47 -17.03 -15.47
N GLU A 237 -14.44 -16.79 -14.59
CA GLU A 237 -15.32 -17.80 -14.02
C GLU A 237 -16.69 -17.18 -13.70
N HIS A 238 -17.77 -17.84 -14.12
CA HIS A 238 -19.13 -17.31 -14.01
C HIS A 238 -19.67 -17.35 -12.58
N THR A 239 -20.39 -16.30 -12.20
CA THR A 239 -20.97 -16.09 -10.86
C THR A 239 -22.29 -15.34 -10.94
N ASP A 240 -22.99 -15.24 -9.81
CA ASP A 240 -24.17 -14.40 -9.70
C ASP A 240 -23.85 -12.88 -9.80
N GLU A 241 -22.57 -12.49 -9.68
CA GLU A 241 -22.10 -11.09 -9.82
C GLU A 241 -21.52 -10.77 -11.21
N ASP A 242 -21.81 -11.56 -12.24
CA ASP A 242 -21.30 -11.35 -13.61
C ASP A 242 -21.66 -9.99 -14.20
N GLU A 243 -22.79 -9.41 -13.79
CA GLU A 243 -23.15 -8.04 -14.16
C GLU A 243 -22.11 -7.01 -13.72
N ILE A 244 -21.39 -7.27 -12.62
CA ILE A 244 -20.32 -6.45 -12.06
C ILE A 244 -18.97 -6.94 -12.58
N ASN A 245 -18.71 -8.25 -12.54
CA ASN A 245 -17.41 -8.86 -12.90
C ASN A 245 -17.00 -8.57 -14.35
N GLN A 246 -17.96 -8.41 -15.26
CA GLN A 246 -17.66 -8.02 -16.65
C GLN A 246 -16.96 -6.65 -16.77
N TYR A 247 -16.91 -5.84 -15.72
CA TYR A 247 -16.20 -4.55 -15.67
C TYR A 247 -14.94 -4.61 -14.80
N LEU A 248 -14.55 -5.80 -14.34
CA LEU A 248 -13.36 -6.02 -13.54
C LEU A 248 -12.31 -6.77 -14.38
N PRO A 249 -11.08 -6.25 -14.51
CA PRO A 249 -9.95 -6.99 -15.07
C PRO A 249 -9.73 -8.32 -14.32
N ALA A 250 -9.09 -9.30 -14.96
CA ALA A 250 -8.84 -10.62 -14.37
C ALA A 250 -8.22 -10.55 -12.96
N LYS A 251 -7.21 -9.69 -12.74
CA LYS A 251 -6.59 -9.52 -11.42
C LYS A 251 -7.54 -8.95 -10.37
N CYS A 252 -8.53 -8.15 -10.77
CA CYS A 252 -9.60 -7.68 -9.89
C CYS A 252 -10.63 -8.78 -9.60
N GLN A 253 -10.95 -9.62 -10.60
CA GLN A 253 -11.81 -10.79 -10.38
C GLN A 253 -11.17 -11.78 -9.39
N GLU A 254 -9.84 -11.94 -9.40
CA GLU A 254 -9.13 -12.75 -8.39
C GLU A 254 -9.45 -12.29 -6.96
N TYR A 255 -9.49 -10.97 -6.70
CA TYR A 255 -9.83 -10.43 -5.38
C TYR A 255 -11.24 -10.78 -4.93
N TYR A 256 -12.21 -10.86 -5.85
CA TYR A 256 -13.56 -11.34 -5.55
C TYR A 256 -13.54 -12.79 -5.04
N PHE A 257 -12.84 -13.68 -5.76
CA PHE A 257 -12.76 -15.09 -5.39
C PHE A 257 -11.96 -15.29 -4.10
N ARG A 258 -10.89 -14.51 -3.88
CA ARG A 258 -10.12 -14.53 -2.64
C ARG A 258 -10.96 -14.07 -1.44
N GLY A 259 -11.71 -12.98 -1.57
CA GLY A 259 -12.63 -12.54 -0.53
C GLY A 259 -13.73 -13.57 -0.22
N SER A 260 -14.24 -14.24 -1.24
CA SER A 260 -15.20 -15.34 -1.07
C SER A 260 -14.59 -16.54 -0.35
N TYR A 261 -13.38 -16.95 -0.72
CA TYR A 261 -12.63 -18.00 -0.05
C TYR A 261 -12.43 -17.68 1.44
N ASP A 262 -11.89 -16.50 1.76
CA ASP A 262 -11.60 -16.07 3.13
C ASP A 262 -12.88 -16.02 3.98
N PHE A 263 -14.00 -15.55 3.41
CA PHE A 263 -15.29 -15.55 4.07
C PHE A 263 -15.76 -16.96 4.44
N TRP A 264 -15.70 -17.92 3.51
CA TRP A 264 -16.19 -19.28 3.78
C TRP A 264 -15.26 -20.05 4.72
N ILE A 265 -13.96 -19.79 4.68
CA ILE A 265 -13.00 -20.28 5.69
C ILE A 265 -13.39 -19.75 7.08
N TYR A 266 -13.64 -18.44 7.21
CA TYR A 266 -14.08 -17.84 8.47
C TYR A 266 -15.41 -18.44 8.96
N LYS A 267 -16.35 -18.71 8.05
CA LYS A 267 -17.62 -19.37 8.35
C LYS A 267 -17.51 -20.88 8.62
N LYS A 268 -16.33 -21.48 8.46
CA LYS A 268 -16.07 -22.92 8.61
C LYS A 268 -16.91 -23.79 7.65
N ASP A 269 -17.27 -23.25 6.49
CA ASP A 269 -17.95 -23.99 5.41
C ASP A 269 -16.88 -24.50 4.43
N THR A 270 -16.38 -25.71 4.68
CA THR A 270 -15.27 -26.28 3.92
C THR A 270 -15.64 -26.63 2.49
N VAL A 271 -16.90 -26.94 2.21
CA VAL A 271 -17.36 -27.28 0.86
C VAL A 271 -17.32 -26.06 -0.04
N ARG A 272 -17.85 -24.93 0.42
CA ARG A 272 -17.78 -23.68 -0.35
C ARG A 272 -16.37 -23.13 -0.41
N ALA A 273 -15.62 -23.18 0.70
CA ALA A 273 -14.21 -22.76 0.68
C ALA A 273 -13.40 -23.54 -0.36
N GLU A 274 -13.56 -24.86 -0.44
CA GLU A 274 -12.86 -25.68 -1.43
C GLU A 274 -13.23 -25.34 -2.88
N LYS A 275 -14.51 -25.00 -3.15
CA LYS A 275 -14.94 -24.49 -4.46
C LYS A 275 -14.10 -23.26 -4.86
N TYR A 276 -14.02 -22.27 -3.97
CA TYR A 276 -13.28 -21.03 -4.24
C TYR A 276 -11.77 -21.26 -4.30
N ARG A 277 -11.24 -22.16 -3.48
CA ARG A 277 -9.82 -22.58 -3.52
C ARG A 277 -9.44 -23.10 -4.90
N LYS A 278 -10.25 -24.01 -5.47
CA LYS A 278 -10.02 -24.58 -6.81
C LYS A 278 -10.03 -23.51 -7.90
N ILE A 279 -11.02 -22.61 -7.89
CA ILE A 279 -11.10 -21.51 -8.85
C ILE A 279 -9.83 -20.66 -8.79
N LEU A 280 -9.41 -20.27 -7.58
CA LEU A 280 -8.19 -19.47 -7.36
C LEU A 280 -6.92 -20.17 -7.86
N THR A 281 -6.77 -21.47 -7.61
CA THR A 281 -5.55 -22.20 -8.03
C THR A 281 -5.55 -22.58 -9.52
N GLU A 282 -6.70 -22.99 -10.07
CA GLU A 282 -6.80 -23.53 -11.43
C GLU A 282 -6.97 -22.43 -12.48
N LYS A 283 -7.70 -21.36 -12.16
CA LYS A 283 -8.02 -20.27 -13.11
C LYS A 283 -7.13 -19.05 -12.95
N PHE A 284 -6.81 -18.69 -11.70
CA PHE A 284 -6.01 -17.50 -11.40
C PHE A 284 -4.55 -17.81 -11.07
N HIS A 285 -4.20 -19.10 -10.91
CA HIS A 285 -2.85 -19.54 -10.50
C HIS A 285 -2.38 -18.85 -9.20
N ALA A 286 -3.32 -18.56 -8.31
CA ALA A 286 -3.05 -17.84 -7.07
C ALA A 286 -2.28 -18.70 -6.08
N ALA A 287 -1.29 -18.11 -5.41
CA ALA A 287 -0.72 -18.67 -4.19
C ALA A 287 -1.66 -18.39 -3.01
N LEU A 288 -2.05 -19.45 -2.28
CA LEU A 288 -2.98 -19.40 -1.15
C LEU A 288 -2.27 -19.73 0.16
#